data_AF-A0A1I2J766-F1
#
_entry.id   AF-A0A1I2J766-F1
#
_cell.length_a   1.000
_cell.length_b   1.000
_cell.length_c   1.000
_cell.angle_alpha   90.00
_cell.angle_beta   90.00
_cell.angle_gamma   90.00
#
_symmetry.space_group_name_H-M   'P 1'
#
loop_
_entity.id
_entity.type
_entity.pdbx_description
1 polymer ?
#
loop_
_entity_poly.entity_id
_entity_poly.type
_entity_poly.pdbx_seq_one_letter_code
_entity_poly.pdbx_strand_id
1 'polypeptide(L)'
;MTTTADLAARLRAMPDDALERLVVARRLPAAVLAETGPLRISDFFDLAEALRTDDAVDAAIEHLPRRTLLALRDGAGSTDDLAPAVALGLADEDGGVDDAVSARLAAHDEIAGLPGGADHPRPVAPVDETGDDERARTTGAEHAFATMTVLAELLRAVSEGAVRELVKGGIGTPLAKTLGERAGADPVVVPGRLALLERIGFADTGNGTWATTAAGDAWLVASWPDRWSTLVSAWRDALDPAVRSVLDVAGDDLRDLVSAGRWAYPAGSRWLDAVLLDVAGTAAALGLTVDGRVTSTGRALLDGDPAPAAEDLPRTVDAVYLQHDLTVIAPGPLAPVDDAALRTVAVLEAPGLAARYRISEDSLRRAFRAGHTRQDVVALLERLSATGLPQPLSYLVDQVSSRDGSIVVDVGADGVGARVHGTPDQLDLIGVDAELRQLAWERSDLTTLLTRYPPHVVHTALEDQRYPAVLTAAARPATGSVPPGRRRTTGRNPEQAAHALVERLRVTTERGEAEPEQEWLGRQIDLAVRGRTPIRLTVRMPDGSERPFSIVPTSVAAGRVRGRDTAVDVERTLPLSLVVAVESDA
;
A
#
# COMPACT_ATOMS: atom_id res chain seq x y z
N MET A 1 -11.04 -1.63 -37.79
CA MET A 1 -11.95 -1.87 -36.64
C MET A 1 -11.58 -3.21 -36.09
N THR A 2 -11.06 -3.23 -34.88
CA THR A 2 -10.59 -4.46 -34.19
C THR A 2 -11.82 -5.16 -33.59
N THR A 3 -12.05 -6.42 -33.96
CA THR A 3 -13.17 -7.24 -33.41
C THR A 3 -12.76 -7.98 -32.14
N THR A 4 -13.70 -8.59 -31.41
CA THR A 4 -13.38 -9.46 -30.25
C THR A 4 -12.37 -10.55 -30.61
N ALA A 5 -12.46 -11.12 -31.81
CA ALA A 5 -11.55 -12.15 -32.29
C ALA A 5 -10.12 -11.62 -32.47
N ASP A 6 -9.99 -10.41 -33.03
CA ASP A 6 -8.69 -9.74 -33.22
C ASP A 6 -8.05 -9.37 -31.87
N LEU A 7 -8.86 -8.88 -30.91
CA LEU A 7 -8.39 -8.63 -29.55
C LEU A 7 -7.92 -9.91 -28.86
N ALA A 8 -8.68 -11.01 -28.95
CA ALA A 8 -8.28 -12.29 -28.37
C ALA A 8 -6.96 -12.82 -28.96
N ALA A 9 -6.76 -12.70 -30.27
CA ALA A 9 -5.52 -13.09 -30.94
C ALA A 9 -4.32 -12.25 -30.45
N ARG A 10 -4.50 -10.93 -30.30
CA ARG A 10 -3.46 -10.04 -29.74
C ARG A 10 -3.11 -10.38 -28.29
N LEU A 11 -4.11 -10.58 -27.43
CA LEU A 11 -3.89 -10.96 -26.02
C LEU A 11 -3.15 -12.30 -25.91
N ARG A 12 -3.44 -13.24 -26.81
CA ARG A 12 -2.72 -14.53 -26.87
C ARG A 12 -1.25 -14.35 -27.24
N ALA A 13 -0.93 -13.45 -28.16
CA ALA A 13 0.43 -13.17 -28.61
C ALA A 13 1.25 -12.29 -27.63
N MET A 14 0.59 -11.60 -26.70
CA MET A 14 1.22 -10.71 -25.72
C MET A 14 2.09 -11.50 -24.72
N PRO A 15 3.29 -11.01 -24.35
CA PRO A 15 4.10 -11.58 -23.27
C PRO A 15 3.37 -11.58 -21.93
N ASP A 16 3.65 -12.56 -21.07
CA ASP A 16 2.95 -12.76 -19.80
C ASP A 16 2.99 -11.51 -18.91
N ASP A 17 4.16 -10.91 -18.70
CA ASP A 17 4.30 -9.70 -17.89
C ASP A 17 3.47 -8.53 -18.45
N ALA A 18 3.33 -8.42 -19.78
CA ALA A 18 2.54 -7.37 -20.41
C ALA A 18 1.04 -7.63 -20.25
N LEU A 19 0.63 -8.90 -20.35
CA LEU A 19 -0.75 -9.32 -20.16
C LEU A 19 -1.19 -9.14 -18.70
N GLU A 20 -0.32 -9.47 -17.74
CA GLU A 20 -0.56 -9.23 -16.32
C GLU A 20 -0.75 -7.74 -16.03
N ARG A 21 0.15 -6.89 -16.55
CA ARG A 21 0.02 -5.43 -16.43
C ARG A 21 -1.29 -4.92 -17.04
N LEU A 22 -1.69 -5.44 -18.20
CA LEU A 22 -2.96 -5.08 -18.83
C LEU A 22 -4.16 -5.48 -17.96
N VAL A 23 -4.19 -6.70 -17.42
CA VAL A 23 -5.29 -7.18 -16.56
C VAL A 23 -5.40 -6.32 -15.29
N VAL A 24 -4.27 -5.97 -14.67
CA VAL A 24 -4.24 -5.08 -13.50
C VAL A 24 -4.74 -3.68 -13.88
N ALA A 25 -4.24 -3.10 -14.97
CA ALA A 25 -4.59 -1.76 -15.42
C ALA A 25 -6.07 -1.64 -15.84
N ARG A 26 -6.66 -2.73 -16.35
CA ARG A 26 -8.07 -2.79 -16.77
C ARG A 26 -9.07 -2.96 -15.63
N ARG A 27 -8.60 -3.17 -14.40
CA ARG A 27 -9.41 -3.17 -13.15
C ARG A 27 -10.70 -4.00 -13.27
N LEU A 28 -10.62 -5.16 -13.93
CA LEU A 28 -11.79 -6.03 -14.14
C LEU A 28 -12.40 -6.48 -12.79
N PRO A 29 -13.73 -6.67 -12.71
CA PRO A 29 -14.37 -7.08 -11.47
C PRO A 29 -13.79 -8.39 -10.91
N ALA A 30 -13.61 -8.47 -9.59
CA ALA A 30 -13.02 -9.65 -8.94
C ALA A 30 -13.77 -10.96 -9.25
N ALA A 31 -15.09 -10.89 -9.48
CA ALA A 31 -15.91 -12.04 -9.87
C ALA A 31 -15.48 -12.65 -11.23
N VAL A 32 -14.94 -11.83 -12.14
CA VAL A 32 -14.48 -12.24 -13.47
C VAL A 32 -13.10 -12.90 -13.39
N LEU A 33 -12.25 -12.43 -12.47
CA LEU A 33 -10.91 -12.97 -12.19
C LEU A 33 -10.92 -14.23 -11.30
N ALA A 34 -12.08 -14.59 -10.74
CA ALA A 34 -12.22 -15.73 -9.84
C ALA A 34 -11.90 -17.08 -10.53
N GLU A 35 -11.43 -18.06 -9.75
CA GLU A 35 -11.18 -19.42 -10.24
C GLU A 35 -12.47 -20.19 -10.58
N THR A 36 -13.56 -19.86 -9.89
CA THR A 36 -14.85 -20.53 -9.99
C THR A 36 -15.97 -19.51 -10.05
N GLY A 37 -16.96 -19.75 -10.91
CA GLY A 37 -18.13 -18.90 -11.03
C GLY A 37 -18.66 -18.86 -12.46
N PRO A 38 -19.90 -18.38 -12.67
CA PRO A 38 -20.52 -18.29 -13.99
C PRO A 38 -19.92 -17.19 -14.88
N LEU A 39 -19.24 -16.20 -14.28
CA LEU A 39 -18.62 -15.06 -14.97
C LEU A 39 -17.10 -15.21 -15.12
N ARG A 40 -16.54 -16.39 -14.78
CA ARG A 40 -15.09 -16.59 -14.79
C ARG A 40 -14.55 -16.52 -16.22
N ILE A 41 -13.36 -15.93 -16.38
CA ILE A 41 -12.60 -16.04 -17.63
C ILE A 41 -12.00 -17.45 -17.72
N SER A 42 -12.32 -18.18 -18.79
CA SER A 42 -11.81 -19.53 -19.05
C SER A 42 -10.75 -19.56 -20.17
N ASP A 43 -10.82 -18.63 -21.13
CA ASP A 43 -9.88 -18.51 -22.25
C ASP A 43 -9.67 -17.04 -22.69
N PHE A 44 -8.80 -16.83 -23.69
CA PHE A 44 -8.51 -15.50 -24.23
C PHE A 44 -9.71 -14.81 -24.87
N PHE A 45 -10.71 -15.57 -25.30
CA PHE A 45 -11.93 -15.04 -25.88
C PHE A 45 -12.83 -14.43 -24.79
N ASP A 46 -13.03 -15.17 -23.69
CA ASP A 46 -13.76 -14.66 -22.51
C ASP A 46 -13.09 -13.38 -21.96
N LEU A 47 -11.75 -13.33 -21.95
CA LEU A 47 -11.01 -12.14 -21.54
C LEU A 47 -11.26 -10.96 -22.50
N ALA A 48 -11.23 -11.20 -23.81
CA ALA A 48 -11.50 -10.17 -24.81
C ALA A 48 -12.94 -9.64 -24.71
N GLU A 49 -13.94 -10.50 -24.49
CA GLU A 49 -15.32 -10.09 -24.24
C GLU A 49 -15.44 -9.26 -22.96
N ALA A 50 -14.83 -9.71 -21.86
CA ALA A 50 -14.84 -8.98 -20.60
C ALA A 50 -14.26 -7.56 -20.73
N LEU A 51 -13.16 -7.42 -21.47
CA LEU A 51 -12.51 -6.13 -21.75
C LEU A 51 -13.33 -5.21 -22.67
N ARG A 52 -14.24 -5.76 -23.48
CA ARG A 52 -15.09 -5.00 -24.42
C ARG A 52 -16.46 -4.64 -23.87
N THR A 53 -16.78 -5.04 -22.65
CA THR A 53 -18.02 -4.59 -21.98
C THR A 53 -18.02 -3.06 -21.80
N ASP A 54 -19.20 -2.43 -21.93
CA ASP A 54 -19.35 -0.97 -21.74
C ASP A 54 -18.71 -0.48 -20.44
N ASP A 55 -18.98 -1.16 -19.32
CA ASP A 55 -18.41 -0.82 -18.01
C ASP A 55 -16.88 -0.93 -17.98
N ALA A 56 -16.29 -1.96 -18.62
CA ALA A 56 -14.85 -2.13 -18.66
C ALA A 56 -14.17 -1.10 -19.57
N VAL A 57 -14.82 -0.71 -20.67
CA VAL A 57 -14.32 0.32 -21.58
C VAL A 57 -14.42 1.69 -20.92
N ASP A 58 -15.55 2.01 -20.29
CA ASP A 58 -15.72 3.25 -19.53
C ASP A 58 -14.67 3.37 -18.43
N ALA A 59 -14.50 2.33 -17.60
CA ALA A 59 -13.49 2.33 -16.55
C ALA A 59 -12.06 2.58 -17.08
N ALA A 60 -11.74 2.10 -18.27
CA ALA A 60 -10.44 2.34 -18.91
C ALA A 60 -10.33 3.78 -19.44
N ILE A 61 -11.39 4.30 -20.08
CA ILE A 61 -11.49 5.68 -20.58
C ILE A 61 -11.35 6.70 -19.43
N GLU A 62 -11.91 6.43 -18.25
CA GLU A 62 -11.80 7.27 -17.05
C GLU A 62 -10.35 7.50 -16.58
N HIS A 63 -9.40 6.66 -17.00
CA HIS A 63 -7.98 6.76 -16.65
C HIS A 63 -7.11 7.30 -17.79
N LEU A 64 -7.69 7.64 -18.95
CA LEU A 64 -6.94 8.17 -20.08
C LEU A 64 -6.72 9.68 -19.95
N PRO A 65 -5.49 10.16 -20.23
CA PRO A 65 -5.23 11.58 -20.27
C PRO A 65 -5.93 12.22 -21.48
N ARG A 66 -6.21 13.53 -21.37
CA ARG A 66 -6.85 14.35 -22.40
C ARG A 66 -6.27 14.14 -23.78
N ARG A 67 -4.93 14.12 -23.90
CA ARG A 67 -4.23 13.96 -25.18
C ARG A 67 -4.57 12.63 -25.85
N THR A 68 -4.63 11.55 -25.08
CA THR A 68 -4.99 10.22 -25.59
C THR A 68 -6.46 10.15 -25.97
N LEU A 69 -7.37 10.77 -25.20
CA LEU A 69 -8.78 10.85 -25.56
C LEU A 69 -9.00 11.61 -26.88
N LEU A 70 -8.29 12.73 -27.08
CA LEU A 70 -8.35 13.48 -28.34
C LEU A 70 -7.79 12.65 -29.50
N ALA A 71 -6.66 11.97 -29.32
CA ALA A 71 -6.07 11.11 -30.34
C ALA A 71 -7.00 9.96 -30.76
N LEU A 72 -7.65 9.29 -29.79
CA LEU A 72 -8.62 8.22 -30.05
C LEU A 72 -9.89 8.73 -30.75
N ARG A 73 -10.39 9.90 -30.34
CA ARG A 73 -11.61 10.50 -30.90
C ARG A 73 -11.39 11.00 -32.32
N ASP A 74 -10.28 11.69 -32.56
CA ASP A 74 -10.00 12.37 -33.83
C ASP A 74 -9.32 11.44 -34.84
N GLY A 75 -8.87 10.24 -34.41
CA GLY A 75 -8.11 9.31 -35.23
C GLY A 75 -6.78 9.88 -35.71
N ALA A 76 -6.27 10.90 -35.01
CA ALA A 76 -5.12 11.70 -35.39
C ALA A 76 -4.30 12.03 -34.13
N GLY A 77 -3.28 11.21 -33.87
CA GLY A 77 -2.35 11.39 -32.74
C GLY A 77 -1.00 10.76 -33.06
N SER A 78 0.05 11.20 -32.35
CA SER A 78 1.34 10.52 -32.43
C SER A 78 1.27 9.15 -31.75
N THR A 79 2.23 8.27 -32.05
CA THR A 79 2.39 6.99 -31.34
C THR A 79 2.47 7.19 -29.82
N ASP A 80 3.09 8.27 -29.37
CA ASP A 80 3.19 8.62 -27.94
C ASP A 80 1.84 9.04 -27.34
N ASP A 81 1.01 9.78 -28.10
CA ASP A 81 -0.32 10.18 -27.62
C ASP A 81 -1.26 8.97 -27.46
N LEU A 82 -1.09 7.93 -28.28
CA LEU A 82 -1.89 6.69 -28.22
C LEU A 82 -1.31 5.63 -27.26
N ALA A 83 -0.06 5.74 -26.83
CA ALA A 83 0.60 4.73 -25.99
C ALA A 83 -0.21 4.32 -24.74
N PRO A 84 -0.86 5.23 -23.98
CA PRO A 84 -1.71 4.82 -22.85
C PRO A 84 -2.93 3.99 -23.26
N ALA A 85 -3.53 4.28 -24.42
CA ALA A 85 -4.66 3.52 -24.95
C ALA A 85 -4.22 2.13 -25.44
N VAL A 86 -3.04 2.03 -26.07
CA VAL A 86 -2.44 0.76 -26.48
C VAL A 86 -2.13 -0.12 -25.27
N ALA A 87 -1.57 0.46 -24.21
CA ALA A 87 -1.30 -0.25 -22.95
C ALA A 87 -2.57 -0.82 -22.29
N LEU A 88 -3.72 -0.17 -22.49
CA LEU A 88 -5.03 -0.63 -22.02
C LEU A 88 -5.77 -1.50 -23.07
N GLY A 89 -5.14 -1.84 -24.18
CA GLY A 89 -5.73 -2.64 -25.26
C GLY A 89 -6.91 -1.97 -25.99
N LEU A 90 -7.08 -0.65 -25.83
CA LEU A 90 -8.15 0.15 -26.45
C LEU A 90 -7.86 0.50 -27.92
N ALA A 91 -6.57 0.54 -28.27
CA ALA A 91 -6.07 0.70 -29.63
C ALA A 91 -4.95 -0.33 -29.90
N ASP A 92 -4.60 -0.50 -31.17
CA ASP A 92 -3.39 -1.20 -31.59
C ASP A 92 -2.21 -0.23 -31.85
N GLU A 93 -1.02 -0.79 -32.04
CA GLU A 93 0.21 -0.02 -32.28
C GLU A 93 0.19 0.78 -33.60
N ASP A 94 -0.65 0.36 -34.55
CA ASP A 94 -0.85 1.01 -35.85
C ASP A 94 -1.93 2.12 -35.79
N GLY A 95 -2.52 2.36 -34.61
CA GLY A 95 -3.54 3.38 -34.36
C GLY A 95 -4.98 2.94 -34.65
N GLY A 96 -5.20 1.66 -34.93
CA GLY A 96 -6.52 1.06 -35.06
C GLY A 96 -7.25 1.01 -33.72
N VAL A 97 -8.39 1.70 -33.64
CA VAL A 97 -9.25 1.73 -32.44
C VAL A 97 -10.28 0.60 -32.51
N ASP A 98 -10.50 -0.05 -31.39
CA ASP A 98 -11.54 -1.08 -31.21
C ASP A 98 -12.94 -0.46 -31.37
N ASP A 99 -13.84 -1.15 -32.07
CA ASP A 99 -15.18 -0.63 -32.38
C ASP A 99 -16.04 -0.39 -31.14
N ALA A 100 -15.89 -1.22 -30.10
CA ALA A 100 -16.56 -0.99 -28.82
C ALA A 100 -16.07 0.33 -28.19
N VAL A 101 -14.77 0.63 -28.32
CA VAL A 101 -14.16 1.86 -27.79
C VAL A 101 -14.63 3.08 -28.56
N SER A 102 -14.63 3.03 -29.89
CA SER A 102 -15.17 4.13 -30.72
C SER A 102 -16.63 4.42 -30.42
N ALA A 103 -17.45 3.37 -30.23
CA ALA A 103 -18.85 3.52 -29.85
C ALA A 103 -19.03 4.20 -28.48
N ARG A 104 -18.23 3.80 -27.48
CA ARG A 104 -18.25 4.42 -26.14
C ARG A 104 -17.77 5.87 -26.16
N LEU A 105 -16.70 6.19 -26.88
CA LEU A 105 -16.19 7.56 -27.00
C LEU A 105 -17.22 8.51 -27.61
N ALA A 106 -17.97 8.05 -28.63
CA ALA A 106 -19.04 8.82 -29.25
C ALA A 106 -20.27 8.99 -28.35
N ALA A 107 -20.52 8.06 -27.43
CA ALA A 107 -21.63 8.11 -26.48
C ALA A 107 -21.34 9.00 -25.25
N HIS A 108 -20.09 9.34 -24.99
CA HIS A 108 -19.69 10.24 -23.90
C HIS A 108 -19.74 11.70 -24.35
N ASP A 109 -20.81 12.41 -24.02
CA ASP A 109 -20.99 13.84 -24.36
C ASP A 109 -19.82 14.72 -23.91
N GLU A 110 -19.26 14.43 -22.74
CA GLU A 110 -18.11 15.15 -22.17
C GLU A 110 -16.84 14.99 -23.01
N ILE A 111 -16.67 13.83 -23.67
CA ILE A 111 -15.51 13.50 -24.52
C ILE A 111 -15.75 13.99 -25.96
N ALA A 112 -16.94 13.73 -26.49
CA ALA A 112 -17.36 14.18 -27.82
C ALA A 112 -17.27 15.72 -27.95
N GLY A 113 -17.63 16.45 -26.89
CA GLY A 113 -17.57 17.90 -26.82
C GLY A 113 -16.21 18.51 -26.46
N LEU A 114 -15.15 17.71 -26.25
CA LEU A 114 -13.85 18.26 -25.81
C LEU A 114 -13.29 19.26 -26.84
N PRO A 115 -12.93 20.49 -26.44
CA PRO A 115 -12.26 21.40 -27.36
C PRO A 115 -10.88 20.82 -27.75
N GLY A 116 -10.49 21.00 -29.00
CA GLY A 116 -9.14 20.63 -29.45
C GLY A 116 -8.06 21.40 -28.68
N GLY A 117 -6.85 20.83 -28.64
CA GLY A 117 -5.69 21.42 -27.96
C GLY A 117 -5.33 20.74 -26.65
N ALA A 118 -4.02 20.61 -26.43
CA ALA A 118 -3.40 19.99 -25.26
C ALA A 118 -2.71 21.02 -24.35
N ASP A 119 -2.83 22.31 -24.64
CA ASP A 119 -2.24 23.36 -23.82
C ASP A 119 -3.24 23.77 -22.74
N HIS A 120 -2.95 23.44 -21.49
CA HIS A 120 -3.70 23.97 -20.35
C HIS A 120 -3.42 25.48 -20.30
N PRO A 121 -4.42 26.36 -20.37
CA PRO A 121 -4.21 27.78 -20.15
C PRO A 121 -3.79 27.98 -18.68
N ARG A 122 -2.48 28.04 -18.43
CA ARG A 122 -1.97 28.36 -17.09
C ARG A 122 -2.26 29.84 -16.83
N PRO A 123 -2.92 30.20 -15.71
CA PRO A 123 -2.83 31.57 -15.22
C PRO A 123 -1.35 31.88 -14.97
N VAL A 124 -0.90 33.07 -15.37
CA VAL A 124 0.45 33.54 -15.02
C VAL A 124 0.54 33.54 -13.50
N ALA A 125 1.47 32.75 -12.94
CA ALA A 125 1.71 32.73 -11.51
C ALA A 125 2.03 34.18 -11.06
N PRO A 126 1.36 34.71 -10.04
CA PRO A 126 1.74 36.00 -9.49
C PRO A 126 3.20 35.91 -9.01
N VAL A 127 3.95 36.98 -9.25
CA VAL A 127 5.33 37.08 -8.76
C VAL A 127 5.25 37.17 -7.25
N ASP A 128 5.63 36.10 -6.55
CA ASP A 128 5.63 36.09 -5.08
C ASP A 128 6.77 37.02 -4.59
N GLU A 129 6.45 37.98 -3.72
CA GLU A 129 7.45 38.86 -3.11
C GLU A 129 8.35 38.02 -2.18
N THR A 130 9.66 38.30 -2.16
CA THR A 130 10.64 37.51 -1.38
C THR A 130 10.32 37.38 0.13
N GLY A 131 9.55 38.29 0.70
CA GLY A 131 9.11 38.21 2.11
C GLY A 131 7.97 37.23 2.37
N ASP A 132 7.17 36.90 1.35
CA ASP A 132 6.09 35.94 1.48
C ASP A 132 6.58 34.49 1.34
N ASP A 133 7.61 34.25 0.52
CA ASP A 133 8.25 32.93 0.41
C ASP A 133 8.93 32.52 1.72
N GLU A 134 9.68 33.40 2.40
CA GLU A 134 10.32 33.09 3.68
C GLU A 134 9.31 32.70 4.77
N ARG A 135 8.19 33.42 4.84
CA ARG A 135 7.10 33.09 5.77
C ARG A 135 6.48 31.74 5.42
N ALA A 136 6.23 31.49 4.13
CA ALA A 136 5.67 30.23 3.66
C ALA A 136 6.62 29.05 3.93
N ARG A 137 7.92 29.21 3.73
CA ARG A 137 8.94 28.20 4.09
C ARG A 137 8.92 27.88 5.58
N THR A 138 8.89 28.91 6.43
CA THR A 138 8.82 28.75 7.90
C THR A 138 7.57 27.96 8.30
N THR A 139 6.39 28.36 7.81
CA THR A 139 5.12 27.66 8.09
C THR A 139 5.12 26.23 7.53
N GLY A 140 5.67 26.02 6.34
CA GLY A 140 5.85 24.69 5.76
C GLY A 140 6.73 23.79 6.62
N ALA A 141 7.88 24.29 7.10
CA ALA A 141 8.77 23.56 7.98
C ALA A 141 8.13 23.21 9.33
N GLU A 142 7.32 24.11 9.90
CA GLU A 142 6.54 23.84 11.11
C GLU A 142 5.52 22.70 10.91
N HIS A 143 4.77 22.73 9.80
CA HIS A 143 3.84 21.65 9.43
C HIS A 143 4.56 20.31 9.21
N ALA A 144 5.69 20.33 8.48
CA ALA A 144 6.49 19.14 8.24
C ALA A 144 7.03 18.55 9.55
N PHE A 145 7.58 19.39 10.43
CA PHE A 145 8.08 18.96 11.74
C PHE A 145 6.98 18.31 12.60
N ALA A 146 5.81 18.95 12.67
CA ALA A 146 4.65 18.41 13.40
C ALA A 146 4.21 17.05 12.81
N THR A 147 4.05 16.97 11.49
CA THR A 147 3.62 15.73 10.83
C THR A 147 4.64 14.60 10.97
N MET A 148 5.93 14.88 10.81
CA MET A 148 6.98 13.88 11.02
C MET A 148 7.03 13.38 12.48
N THR A 149 6.80 14.26 13.46
CA THR A 149 6.69 13.87 14.86
C THR A 149 5.54 12.90 15.08
N VAL A 150 4.37 13.19 14.52
CA VAL A 150 3.19 12.32 14.60
C VAL A 150 3.45 10.98 13.93
N LEU A 151 3.99 10.98 12.71
CA LEU A 151 4.31 9.76 11.97
C LEU A 151 5.33 8.88 12.74
N ALA A 152 6.33 9.47 13.35
CA ALA A 152 7.30 8.75 14.17
C ALA A 152 6.66 8.10 15.42
N GLU A 153 5.76 8.80 16.11
CA GLU A 153 5.07 8.21 17.27
C GLU A 153 4.10 7.11 16.86
N LEU A 154 3.39 7.25 15.74
CA LEU A 154 2.52 6.21 15.21
C LEU A 154 3.31 4.98 14.77
N LEU A 155 4.45 5.18 14.09
CA LEU A 155 5.30 4.09 13.64
C LEU A 155 5.93 3.33 14.82
N ARG A 156 6.29 4.03 15.90
CA ARG A 156 6.70 3.38 17.17
C ARG A 156 5.56 2.59 17.80
N ALA A 157 4.35 3.13 17.82
CA ALA A 157 3.18 2.39 18.30
C ALA A 157 2.90 1.13 17.45
N VAL A 158 3.15 1.18 16.14
CA VAL A 158 3.15 0.00 15.27
C VAL A 158 4.22 -1.01 15.70
N SER A 159 5.47 -0.58 15.91
CA SER A 159 6.58 -1.47 16.34
C SER A 159 6.30 -2.16 17.68
N GLU A 160 5.53 -1.51 18.56
CA GLU A 160 5.12 -2.03 19.87
C GLU A 160 3.87 -2.95 19.80
N GLY A 161 3.29 -3.17 18.61
CA GLY A 161 2.09 -3.97 18.43
C GLY A 161 0.80 -3.34 18.98
N ALA A 162 0.80 -2.01 19.17
CA ALA A 162 -0.33 -1.27 19.74
C ALA A 162 -1.43 -0.96 18.72
N VAL A 163 -1.15 -1.11 17.42
CA VAL A 163 -2.11 -0.83 16.34
C VAL A 163 -2.81 -2.12 15.90
N ARG A 164 -4.14 -2.13 16.00
CA ARG A 164 -4.98 -3.28 15.62
C ARG A 164 -6.16 -2.80 14.78
N GLU A 165 -6.40 -3.50 13.67
CA GLU A 165 -7.53 -3.18 12.80
C GLU A 165 -8.84 -3.77 13.28
N LEU A 166 -9.93 -3.09 12.93
CA LEU A 166 -11.28 -3.62 13.03
C LEU A 166 -11.52 -4.66 11.93
N VAL A 167 -12.49 -5.54 12.16
CA VAL A 167 -12.91 -6.57 11.18
C VAL A 167 -13.32 -5.97 9.82
N LYS A 168 -13.81 -4.72 9.82
CA LYS A 168 -14.24 -3.97 8.63
C LYS A 168 -13.14 -3.08 8.03
N GLY A 169 -11.90 -3.18 8.52
CA GLY A 169 -10.79 -2.30 8.15
C GLY A 169 -10.73 -1.04 9.01
N GLY A 170 -9.54 -0.41 9.04
CA GLY A 170 -9.26 0.80 9.82
C GLY A 170 -9.21 0.57 11.33
N ILE A 171 -9.08 1.64 12.09
CA ILE A 171 -8.97 1.60 13.57
C ILE A 171 -10.23 2.12 14.25
N GLY A 172 -10.51 1.61 15.46
CA GLY A 172 -11.63 2.09 16.28
C GLY A 172 -11.36 3.45 16.92
N THR A 173 -12.42 4.22 17.17
CA THR A 173 -12.34 5.55 17.83
C THR A 173 -11.56 5.55 19.15
N PRO A 174 -11.70 4.57 20.06
CA PRO A 174 -10.90 4.54 21.29
C PRO A 174 -9.39 4.44 21.04
N LEU A 175 -8.99 3.63 20.04
CA LEU A 175 -7.60 3.49 19.66
C LEU A 175 -7.07 4.76 18.99
N ALA A 176 -7.86 5.37 18.09
CA ALA A 176 -7.51 6.64 17.47
C ALA A 176 -7.27 7.74 18.51
N LYS A 177 -8.11 7.81 19.56
CA LYS A 177 -7.92 8.74 20.68
C LYS A 177 -6.61 8.49 21.44
N THR A 178 -6.36 7.22 21.79
CA THR A 178 -5.14 6.83 22.52
C THR A 178 -3.87 7.16 21.73
N LEU A 179 -3.88 6.86 20.42
CA LEU A 179 -2.75 7.16 19.53
C LEU A 179 -2.60 8.66 19.28
N GLY A 180 -3.69 9.41 19.16
CA GLY A 180 -3.68 10.87 19.03
C GLY A 180 -3.06 11.54 20.25
N GLU A 181 -3.48 11.15 21.47
CA GLU A 181 -2.90 11.62 22.72
C GLU A 181 -1.39 11.33 22.81
N ARG A 182 -0.98 10.10 22.46
CA ARG A 182 0.44 9.70 22.42
C ARG A 182 1.25 10.55 21.43
N ALA A 183 0.72 10.79 20.24
CA ALA A 183 1.40 11.51 19.17
C ALA A 183 1.31 13.04 19.31
N GLY A 184 0.52 13.56 20.26
CA GLY A 184 0.22 14.99 20.38
C GLY A 184 -0.61 15.53 19.22
N ALA A 185 -1.50 14.71 18.65
CA ALA A 185 -2.31 15.02 17.48
C ALA A 185 -3.82 14.84 17.73
N ASP A 186 -4.62 15.52 16.92
CA ASP A 186 -6.07 15.31 16.91
C ASP A 186 -6.39 13.85 16.50
N PRO A 187 -7.25 13.13 17.23
CA PRO A 187 -7.64 11.76 16.88
C PRO A 187 -8.18 11.59 15.45
N VAL A 188 -8.76 12.65 14.86
CA VAL A 188 -9.31 12.65 13.49
C VAL A 188 -8.24 12.40 12.43
N VAL A 189 -7.01 12.87 12.63
CA VAL A 189 -5.96 12.73 11.61
C VAL A 189 -5.27 11.36 11.66
N VAL A 190 -5.37 10.64 12.79
CA VAL A 190 -4.64 9.39 13.03
C VAL A 190 -4.88 8.33 11.96
N PRO A 191 -6.13 8.01 11.54
CA PRO A 191 -6.35 7.01 10.49
C PRO A 191 -5.68 7.36 9.16
N GLY A 192 -5.74 8.63 8.75
CA GLY A 192 -5.08 9.10 7.53
C GLY A 192 -3.55 9.03 7.60
N ARG A 193 -2.97 9.27 8.78
CA ARG A 193 -1.51 9.14 9.00
C ARG A 193 -1.04 7.69 9.01
N LEU A 194 -1.82 6.77 9.55
CA LEU A 194 -1.54 5.33 9.46
C LEU A 194 -1.62 4.85 8.00
N ALA A 195 -2.68 5.24 7.27
CA ALA A 195 -2.80 4.94 5.84
C ALA A 195 -1.65 5.53 5.02
N LEU A 196 -1.13 6.70 5.39
CA LEU A 196 0.07 7.27 4.78
C LEU A 196 1.30 6.40 5.03
N LEU A 197 1.55 5.95 6.28
CA LEU A 197 2.68 5.07 6.62
C LEU A 197 2.66 3.76 5.85
N GLU A 198 1.48 3.18 5.66
CA GLU A 198 1.28 1.98 4.84
C GLU A 198 1.57 2.27 3.36
N ARG A 199 0.97 3.34 2.82
CA ARG A 199 1.12 3.72 1.41
C ARG A 199 2.57 4.03 1.01
N ILE A 200 3.35 4.66 1.89
CA ILE A 200 4.77 4.95 1.64
C ILE A 200 5.69 3.77 2.00
N GLY A 201 5.14 2.64 2.45
CA GLY A 201 5.89 1.43 2.77
C GLY A 201 6.75 1.51 4.04
N PHE A 202 6.43 2.40 4.98
CA PHE A 202 7.11 2.46 6.29
C PHE A 202 6.49 1.48 7.30
N ALA A 203 5.22 1.14 7.10
CA ALA A 203 4.52 0.07 7.81
C ALA A 203 3.83 -0.87 6.82
N ASP A 204 3.56 -2.10 7.25
CA ASP A 204 2.77 -3.09 6.50
C ASP A 204 1.68 -3.64 7.42
N THR A 205 0.48 -3.85 6.87
CA THR A 205 -0.70 -4.36 7.58
C THR A 205 -0.92 -5.86 7.36
N GLY A 206 -0.20 -6.47 6.42
CA GLY A 206 -0.08 -7.93 6.22
C GLY A 206 -1.35 -8.74 6.52
N ASN A 207 -1.21 -9.83 7.28
CA ASN A 207 -2.31 -10.72 7.71
C ASN A 207 -3.27 -10.08 8.74
N GLY A 208 -3.46 -8.75 8.72
CA GLY A 208 -4.27 -7.97 9.65
C GLY A 208 -3.52 -7.58 10.93
N THR A 209 -2.19 -7.54 10.91
CA THR A 209 -1.35 -7.06 12.03
C THR A 209 -0.35 -6.07 11.49
N TRP A 210 -0.37 -4.85 12.04
CA TRP A 210 0.56 -3.80 11.67
C TRP A 210 1.97 -4.15 12.15
N ALA A 211 2.96 -4.02 11.27
CA ALA A 211 4.38 -4.14 11.57
C ALA A 211 5.17 -3.04 10.86
N THR A 212 6.33 -2.68 11.40
CA THR A 212 7.24 -1.73 10.73
C THR A 212 8.02 -2.46 9.63
N THR A 213 8.39 -1.71 8.59
CA THR A 213 9.31 -2.20 7.55
C THR A 213 10.74 -1.75 7.89
N ALA A 214 11.74 -2.35 7.23
CA ALA A 214 13.12 -1.90 7.36
C ALA A 214 13.31 -0.42 6.98
N ALA A 215 12.54 0.08 6.01
CA ALA A 215 12.55 1.49 5.63
C ALA A 215 11.98 2.38 6.74
N GLY A 216 10.88 1.96 7.38
CA GLY A 216 10.30 2.65 8.53
C GLY A 216 11.25 2.71 9.72
N ASP A 217 11.91 1.59 10.05
CA ASP A 217 12.87 1.53 11.16
C ASP A 217 14.08 2.44 10.90
N ALA A 218 14.61 2.46 9.67
CA ALA A 218 15.69 3.37 9.29
C ALA A 218 15.26 4.84 9.38
N TRP A 219 14.04 5.16 8.96
CA TRP A 219 13.48 6.52 9.02
C TRP A 219 13.35 7.04 10.46
N LEU A 220 13.05 6.16 11.44
CA LEU A 220 12.99 6.52 12.85
C LEU A 220 14.32 7.00 13.45
N VAL A 221 15.46 6.73 12.83
CA VAL A 221 16.77 7.19 13.32
C VAL A 221 17.49 8.13 12.35
N ALA A 222 16.93 8.37 11.17
CA ALA A 222 17.43 9.35 10.21
C ALA A 222 17.35 10.78 10.76
N SER A 223 18.23 11.67 10.30
CA SER A 223 18.21 13.09 10.68
C SER A 223 16.89 13.77 10.28
N TRP A 224 16.53 14.90 10.90
CA TRP A 224 15.28 15.58 10.55
C TRP A 224 15.18 16.00 9.08
N PRO A 225 16.24 16.55 8.44
CA PRO A 225 16.21 16.83 7.00
C PRO A 225 16.09 15.57 6.14
N ASP A 226 16.79 14.49 6.50
CA ASP A 226 16.69 13.20 5.79
C ASP A 226 15.30 12.59 5.93
N ARG A 227 14.67 12.74 7.10
CA ARG A 227 13.28 12.30 7.33
C ARG A 227 12.32 13.04 6.41
N TRP A 228 12.46 14.35 6.27
CA TRP A 228 11.57 15.15 5.43
C TRP A 228 11.73 14.77 3.95
N SER A 229 12.97 14.74 3.45
CA SER A 229 13.26 14.37 2.07
C SER A 229 12.84 12.94 1.73
N THR A 230 13.15 11.96 2.58
CA THR A 230 12.76 10.55 2.36
C THR A 230 11.23 10.38 2.39
N LEU A 231 10.55 11.08 3.29
CA LEU A 231 9.08 11.07 3.38
C LEU A 231 8.44 11.63 2.11
N VAL A 232 8.97 12.73 1.58
CA VAL A 232 8.47 13.38 0.36
C VAL A 232 8.74 12.52 -0.87
N SER A 233 9.94 11.93 -0.99
CA SER A 233 10.26 11.00 -2.07
C SER A 233 9.33 9.79 -2.04
N ALA A 234 9.21 9.12 -0.90
CA ALA A 234 8.36 7.95 -0.77
C ALA A 234 6.87 8.26 -1.02
N TRP A 235 6.40 9.44 -0.59
CA TRP A 235 5.05 9.90 -0.90
C TRP A 235 4.85 10.13 -2.40
N ARG A 236 5.79 10.85 -3.06
CA ARG A 236 5.75 11.13 -4.51
C ARG A 236 5.75 9.84 -5.33
N ASP A 237 6.60 8.88 -4.95
CA ASP A 237 6.75 7.60 -5.63
C ASP A 237 5.51 6.71 -5.48
N ALA A 238 4.79 6.84 -4.36
CA ALA A 238 3.53 6.14 -4.11
C ALA A 238 2.31 6.76 -4.82
N LEU A 239 2.45 7.91 -5.50
CA LEU A 239 1.35 8.54 -6.25
C LEU A 239 1.09 7.84 -7.58
N ASP A 240 -0.20 7.67 -7.89
CA ASP A 240 -0.66 7.20 -9.20
C ASP A 240 -0.06 8.07 -10.32
N PRO A 241 0.42 7.50 -11.43
CA PRO A 241 0.95 8.27 -12.56
C PRO A 241 0.03 9.39 -13.04
N ALA A 242 -1.30 9.19 -12.99
CA ALA A 242 -2.26 10.19 -13.38
C ALA A 242 -2.26 11.39 -12.42
N VAL A 243 -2.16 11.14 -11.11
CA VAL A 243 -2.03 12.20 -10.10
C VAL A 243 -0.75 13.00 -10.33
N ARG A 244 0.37 12.33 -10.60
CA ARG A 244 1.66 13.00 -10.91
C ARG A 244 1.53 13.90 -12.14
N SER A 245 0.91 13.40 -13.20
CA SER A 245 0.63 14.20 -14.41
C SER A 245 -0.23 15.43 -14.11
N VAL A 246 -1.22 15.33 -13.22
CA VAL A 246 -2.03 16.48 -12.80
C VAL A 246 -1.22 17.50 -12.00
N LEU A 247 -0.34 17.04 -11.11
CA LEU A 247 0.58 17.92 -10.36
C LEU A 247 1.51 18.67 -11.30
N ASP A 248 2.04 18.01 -12.35
CA ASP A 248 2.86 18.66 -13.37
C ASP A 248 2.09 19.76 -14.13
N VAL A 249 0.80 19.52 -14.43
CA VAL A 249 -0.08 20.51 -15.06
C VAL A 249 -0.30 21.72 -14.13
N ALA A 250 -0.64 21.45 -12.87
CA ALA A 250 -0.90 22.45 -11.84
C ALA A 250 0.35 23.29 -11.51
N GLY A 251 1.54 22.69 -11.56
CA GLY A 251 2.78 23.34 -11.16
C GLY A 251 2.76 23.70 -9.68
N ASP A 252 3.04 24.97 -9.38
CA ASP A 252 3.18 25.45 -7.99
C ASP A 252 1.89 25.91 -7.33
N ASP A 253 0.73 25.79 -8.01
CA ASP A 253 -0.58 26.20 -7.49
C ASP A 253 -1.54 25.02 -7.41
N LEU A 254 -1.71 24.48 -6.21
CA LEU A 254 -2.59 23.36 -5.91
C LEU A 254 -3.99 23.80 -5.46
N ARG A 255 -4.31 25.10 -5.46
CA ARG A 255 -5.64 25.59 -5.02
C ARG A 255 -6.77 25.09 -5.91
N ASP A 256 -6.51 24.98 -7.20
CA ASP A 256 -7.46 24.52 -8.22
C ASP A 256 -7.11 23.12 -8.77
N LEU A 257 -6.51 22.25 -7.94
CA LEU A 257 -5.99 20.95 -8.37
C LEU A 257 -7.06 20.06 -9.01
N VAL A 258 -8.30 20.09 -8.50
CA VAL A 258 -9.44 19.35 -9.07
C VAL A 258 -9.78 19.87 -10.48
N SER A 259 -9.70 21.18 -10.71
CA SER A 259 -9.93 21.77 -12.03
C SER A 259 -8.84 21.36 -13.02
N ALA A 260 -7.57 21.36 -12.60
CA ALA A 260 -6.46 20.83 -13.38
C ALA A 260 -6.64 19.34 -13.69
N GLY A 261 -7.11 18.57 -12.70
CA GLY A 261 -7.46 17.16 -12.84
C GLY A 261 -8.53 16.91 -13.90
N ARG A 262 -9.66 17.62 -13.83
CA ARG A 262 -10.75 17.53 -14.82
C ARG A 262 -10.33 17.99 -16.20
N TRP A 263 -9.37 18.91 -16.30
CA TRP A 263 -8.81 19.27 -17.60
C TRP A 263 -7.90 18.16 -18.16
N ALA A 264 -7.02 17.60 -17.33
CA ALA A 264 -6.01 16.61 -17.72
C ALA A 264 -6.60 15.21 -17.93
N TYR A 265 -7.64 14.85 -17.18
CA TYR A 265 -8.39 13.59 -17.24
C TYR A 265 -9.89 13.90 -17.28
N PRO A 266 -10.43 14.29 -18.45
CA PRO A 266 -11.83 14.72 -18.58
C PRO A 266 -12.86 13.72 -18.08
N ALA A 267 -12.63 12.42 -18.31
CA ALA A 267 -13.51 11.36 -17.85
C ALA A 267 -13.23 10.90 -16.40
N GLY A 268 -12.17 11.38 -15.75
CA GLY A 268 -11.66 10.83 -14.49
C GLY A 268 -12.32 11.31 -13.20
N SER A 269 -13.30 12.21 -13.28
CA SER A 269 -13.86 12.91 -12.10
C SER A 269 -14.35 11.99 -10.98
N ARG A 270 -14.89 10.80 -11.33
CA ARG A 270 -15.47 9.83 -10.38
C ARG A 270 -14.47 9.29 -9.37
N TRP A 271 -13.21 9.14 -9.75
CA TRP A 271 -12.17 8.58 -8.90
C TRP A 271 -11.09 9.61 -8.55
N LEU A 272 -10.76 10.51 -9.47
CA LEU A 272 -9.62 11.42 -9.35
C LEU A 272 -9.89 12.60 -8.42
N ASP A 273 -11.09 13.17 -8.41
CA ASP A 273 -11.41 14.38 -7.63
C ASP A 273 -11.11 14.19 -6.12
N ALA A 274 -11.58 13.08 -5.55
CA ALA A 274 -11.36 12.77 -4.13
C ALA A 274 -9.87 12.50 -3.83
N VAL A 275 -9.17 11.82 -4.75
CA VAL A 275 -7.72 11.54 -4.63
C VAL A 275 -6.92 12.84 -4.67
N LEU A 276 -7.24 13.77 -5.58
CA LEU A 276 -6.56 15.05 -5.68
C LEU A 276 -6.75 15.92 -4.43
N LEU A 277 -7.94 15.89 -3.82
CA LEU A 277 -8.18 16.56 -2.54
C LEU A 277 -7.35 15.96 -1.40
N ASP A 278 -7.25 14.64 -1.32
CA ASP A 278 -6.38 13.95 -0.35
C ASP A 278 -4.88 14.28 -0.59
N VAL A 279 -4.46 14.32 -1.85
CA VAL A 279 -3.10 14.68 -2.26
C VAL A 279 -2.77 16.11 -1.86
N ALA A 280 -3.65 17.07 -2.11
CA ALA A 280 -3.47 18.46 -1.70
C ALA A 280 -3.39 18.59 -0.15
N GLY A 281 -4.28 17.91 0.58
CA GLY A 281 -4.23 17.88 2.04
C GLY A 281 -2.97 17.21 2.59
N THR A 282 -2.48 16.16 1.92
CA THR A 282 -1.23 15.49 2.28
C THR A 282 -0.03 16.39 1.99
N ALA A 283 0.03 17.05 0.83
CA ALA A 283 1.09 17.99 0.49
C ALA A 283 1.21 19.13 1.52
N ALA A 284 0.08 19.69 1.95
CA ALA A 284 0.04 20.70 3.01
C ALA A 284 0.54 20.15 4.36
N ALA A 285 0.10 18.94 4.73
CA ALA A 285 0.56 18.28 5.95
C ALA A 285 2.07 17.97 5.94
N LEU A 286 2.61 17.61 4.78
CA LEU A 286 4.04 17.37 4.55
C LEU A 286 4.85 18.68 4.48
N GLY A 287 4.21 19.84 4.64
CA GLY A 287 4.89 21.15 4.61
C GLY A 287 5.32 21.60 3.21
N LEU A 288 4.83 20.95 2.16
CA LEU A 288 5.19 21.28 0.77
C LEU A 288 4.42 22.49 0.25
N THR A 289 3.23 22.74 0.81
CA THR A 289 2.38 23.86 0.42
C THR A 289 1.86 24.65 1.60
N VAL A 290 1.74 25.97 1.42
CA VAL A 290 1.03 26.88 2.32
C VAL A 290 -0.05 27.61 1.52
N ASP A 291 -1.28 27.60 2.02
CA ASP A 291 -2.47 28.15 1.33
C ASP A 291 -2.64 27.62 -0.11
N GLY A 292 -2.23 26.37 -0.33
CA GLY A 292 -2.29 25.69 -1.63
C GLY A 292 -1.20 26.09 -2.61
N ARG A 293 -0.21 26.92 -2.23
CA ARG A 293 0.96 27.24 -3.07
C ARG A 293 2.18 26.44 -2.64
N VAL A 294 2.93 25.89 -3.59
CA VAL A 294 4.17 25.13 -3.34
C VAL A 294 5.27 26.08 -2.86
N THR A 295 5.86 25.77 -1.71
CA THR A 295 6.98 26.55 -1.15
C THR A 295 8.26 26.25 -1.92
N SER A 296 9.24 27.16 -1.88
CA SER A 296 10.56 26.90 -2.50
C SER A 296 11.26 25.67 -1.91
N THR A 297 11.16 25.42 -0.61
CA THR A 297 11.60 24.17 0.05
C THR A 297 10.85 22.95 -0.49
N GLY A 298 9.53 23.04 -0.60
CA GLY A 298 8.69 21.96 -1.12
C GLY A 298 9.04 21.58 -2.56
N ARG A 299 9.30 22.59 -3.41
CA ARG A 299 9.76 22.38 -4.79
C ARG A 299 11.12 21.66 -4.83
N ALA A 300 12.09 22.13 -4.06
CA ALA A 300 13.40 21.49 -3.97
C ALA A 300 13.31 20.02 -3.52
N LEU A 301 12.49 19.73 -2.51
CA LEU A 301 12.27 18.36 -2.03
C LEU A 301 11.58 17.47 -3.07
N LEU A 302 10.62 18.01 -3.82
CA LEU A 302 9.98 17.29 -4.93
C LEU A 302 10.97 16.99 -6.05
N ASP A 303 11.93 17.87 -6.30
CA ASP A 303 13.03 17.69 -7.26
C ASP A 303 14.17 16.79 -6.73
N GLY A 304 14.09 16.35 -5.46
CA GLY A 304 15.07 15.48 -4.82
C GLY A 304 16.27 16.20 -4.22
N ASP A 305 16.21 17.52 -4.03
CA ASP A 305 17.22 18.31 -3.32
C ASP A 305 16.85 18.49 -1.83
N PRO A 306 17.57 17.82 -0.91
CA PRO A 306 17.30 17.92 0.53
C PRO A 306 17.92 19.17 1.17
N ALA A 307 18.75 19.95 0.48
CA ALA A 307 19.54 21.02 1.12
C ALA A 307 18.66 22.07 1.83
N PRO A 308 17.56 22.58 1.26
CA PRO A 308 16.71 23.57 1.94
C PRO A 308 16.07 23.05 3.22
N ALA A 309 15.80 21.74 3.33
CA ALA A 309 15.21 21.16 4.54
C ALA A 309 16.13 21.31 5.77
N ALA A 310 17.45 21.30 5.58
CA ALA A 310 18.39 21.51 6.68
C ALA A 310 18.45 22.96 7.17
N GLU A 311 18.13 23.92 6.30
CA GLU A 311 18.10 25.34 6.62
C GLU A 311 16.80 25.75 7.30
N ASP A 312 15.67 25.25 6.80
CA ASP A 312 14.33 25.70 7.21
C ASP A 312 13.80 24.98 8.46
N LEU A 313 14.26 23.74 8.72
CA LEU A 313 13.85 23.01 9.92
C LEU A 313 14.49 23.58 11.20
N PRO A 314 13.78 23.48 12.35
CA PRO A 314 14.36 23.84 13.63
C PRO A 314 15.64 23.03 13.93
N ARG A 315 16.69 23.73 14.37
CA ARG A 315 17.96 23.08 14.70
C ARG A 315 17.81 22.10 15.86
N THR A 316 18.49 20.96 15.75
CA THR A 316 18.54 19.99 16.83
C THR A 316 19.36 20.49 18.01
N VAL A 317 19.02 20.00 19.19
CA VAL A 317 19.81 20.18 20.41
C VAL A 317 20.48 18.86 20.79
N ASP A 318 21.70 18.95 21.31
CA ASP A 318 22.52 17.78 21.66
C ASP A 318 22.39 17.39 23.15
N ALA A 319 21.64 18.17 23.92
CA ALA A 319 21.53 17.98 25.37
C ALA A 319 20.12 18.23 25.92
N VAL A 320 19.79 17.50 26.98
CA VAL A 320 18.55 17.57 27.75
C VAL A 320 18.82 18.04 29.18
N TYR A 321 17.80 18.58 29.83
CA TYR A 321 17.82 18.87 31.26
C TYR A 321 17.24 17.70 32.03
N LEU A 322 18.06 17.06 32.86
CA LEU A 322 17.64 16.02 33.80
C LEU A 322 17.22 16.67 35.13
N GLN A 323 15.95 16.54 35.50
CA GLN A 323 15.41 17.13 36.72
C GLN A 323 15.40 16.15 37.90
N HIS A 324 15.26 16.69 39.12
CA HIS A 324 15.30 15.91 40.36
C HIS A 324 14.03 15.06 40.59
N ASP A 325 12.94 15.38 39.89
CA ASP A 325 11.66 14.68 39.91
C ASP A 325 11.56 13.61 38.81
N LEU A 326 12.70 13.20 38.22
CA LEU A 326 12.81 12.21 37.13
C LEU A 326 12.21 12.67 35.80
N THR A 327 11.87 13.95 35.69
CA THR A 327 11.48 14.58 34.42
C THR A 327 12.74 14.86 33.59
N VAL A 328 12.65 14.63 32.29
CA VAL A 328 13.67 15.02 31.31
C VAL A 328 13.04 16.04 30.35
N ILE A 329 13.69 17.19 30.18
CA ILE A 329 13.23 18.24 29.28
C ILE A 329 14.24 18.41 28.15
N ALA A 330 13.80 18.17 26.91
CA ALA A 330 14.54 18.59 25.73
C ALA A 330 14.10 20.02 25.35
N PRO A 331 15.00 21.02 25.35
CA PRO A 331 14.65 22.41 25.05
C PRO A 331 14.39 22.70 23.56
N GLY A 332 14.71 21.72 22.70
CA GLY A 332 14.54 21.74 21.25
C GLY A 332 14.37 20.30 20.75
N PRO A 333 14.15 20.10 19.45
CA PRO A 333 14.13 18.76 18.88
C PRO A 333 15.48 18.08 19.10
N LEU A 334 15.46 16.85 19.62
CA LEU A 334 16.69 16.05 19.71
C LEU A 334 17.07 15.53 18.33
N ALA A 335 18.36 15.24 18.16
CA ALA A 335 18.78 14.36 17.08
C ALA A 335 18.01 13.03 17.20
N PRO A 336 17.40 12.49 16.13
CA PRO A 336 16.58 11.28 16.20
C PRO A 336 17.28 10.05 16.81
N VAL A 337 18.60 9.94 16.63
CA VAL A 337 19.43 8.92 17.28
C VAL A 337 19.47 9.07 18.81
N ASP A 338 19.53 10.31 19.32
CA ASP A 338 19.54 10.59 20.75
C ASP A 338 18.14 10.50 21.36
N ASP A 339 17.09 10.89 20.62
CA ASP A 339 15.69 10.60 20.99
C ASP A 339 15.46 9.09 21.15
N ALA A 340 15.89 8.30 20.15
CA ALA A 340 15.78 6.84 20.21
C ALA A 340 16.58 6.25 21.40
N ALA A 341 17.80 6.75 21.63
CA ALA A 341 18.61 6.32 22.77
C ALA A 341 17.95 6.69 24.11
N LEU A 342 17.44 7.91 24.28
CA LEU A 342 16.77 8.34 25.50
C LEU A 342 15.52 7.50 25.80
N ARG A 343 14.76 7.11 24.77
CA ARG A 343 13.57 6.25 24.89
C ARG A 343 13.84 4.84 25.39
N THR A 344 15.09 4.38 25.35
CA THR A 344 15.45 3.10 25.98
C THR A 344 15.26 3.13 27.49
N VAL A 345 15.43 4.30 28.12
CA VAL A 345 15.39 4.50 29.58
C VAL A 345 14.29 5.45 30.05
N ALA A 346 13.59 6.12 29.14
CA ALA A 346 12.54 7.09 29.44
C ALA A 346 11.29 6.90 28.55
N VAL A 347 10.14 7.35 29.02
CA VAL A 347 8.89 7.39 28.25
C VAL A 347 8.59 8.82 27.84
N LEU A 348 8.26 9.06 26.58
CA LEU A 348 7.80 10.37 26.11
C LEU A 348 6.42 10.68 26.70
N GLU A 349 6.29 11.78 27.44
CA GLU A 349 5.01 12.27 27.98
C GLU A 349 4.39 13.35 27.10
N ALA A 350 5.21 14.18 26.45
CA ALA A 350 4.73 15.26 25.59
C ALA A 350 5.70 15.44 24.40
N PRO A 351 5.28 15.09 23.17
CA PRO A 351 6.05 15.37 21.95
C PRO A 351 6.00 16.86 21.58
N GLY A 352 6.93 17.29 20.72
CA GLY A 352 6.95 18.64 20.15
C GLY A 352 8.35 19.27 20.16
N LEU A 353 8.41 20.58 19.90
CA LEU A 353 9.67 21.35 19.89
C LEU A 353 10.36 21.31 21.25
N ALA A 354 9.61 21.34 22.34
CA ALA A 354 10.13 21.14 23.70
C ALA A 354 9.55 19.85 24.28
N ALA A 355 10.21 18.73 24.00
CA ALA A 355 9.73 17.42 24.39
C ALA A 355 9.98 17.14 25.89
N ARG A 356 9.02 16.49 26.53
CA ARG A 356 9.14 16.01 27.92
C ARG A 356 9.12 14.50 27.97
N TYR A 357 10.08 13.93 28.69
CA TYR A 357 10.14 12.50 28.99
C TYR A 357 10.11 12.29 30.50
N ARG A 358 9.75 11.07 30.89
CA ARG A 358 9.77 10.59 32.26
C ARG A 358 10.64 9.36 32.36
N ILE A 359 11.58 9.38 33.29
CA ILE A 359 12.27 8.17 33.71
C ILE A 359 11.49 7.58 34.89
N SER A 360 11.28 6.27 34.86
CA SER A 360 10.60 5.54 35.92
C SER A 360 11.33 4.22 36.21
N GLU A 361 10.96 3.56 37.30
CA GLU A 361 11.45 2.21 37.58
C GLU A 361 11.08 1.24 36.44
N ASP A 362 9.89 1.37 35.85
CA ASP A 362 9.44 0.52 34.75
C ASP A 362 10.29 0.72 33.48
N SER A 363 10.57 1.97 33.09
CA SER A 363 11.40 2.25 31.92
C SER A 363 12.83 1.73 32.09
N LEU A 364 13.40 1.86 33.31
CA LEU A 364 14.71 1.31 33.63
C LEU A 364 14.74 -0.22 33.66
N ARG A 365 13.71 -0.86 34.23
CA ARG A 365 13.56 -2.34 34.18
C ARG A 365 13.50 -2.84 32.74
N ARG A 366 12.73 -2.17 31.87
CA ARG A 366 12.69 -2.52 30.44
C ARG A 366 14.07 -2.39 29.79
N ALA A 367 14.82 -1.34 30.08
CA ALA A 367 16.17 -1.14 29.56
C ALA A 367 17.12 -2.29 29.98
N PHE A 368 17.15 -2.63 31.27
CA PHE A 368 18.03 -3.69 31.77
C PHE A 368 17.64 -5.08 31.24
N ARG A 369 16.34 -5.38 31.11
CA ARG A 369 15.84 -6.59 30.45
C ARG A 369 16.22 -6.67 28.97
N ALA A 370 16.35 -5.54 28.29
CA ALA A 370 16.84 -5.46 26.92
C ALA A 370 18.37 -5.66 26.81
N GLY A 371 19.07 -5.83 27.94
CA GLY A 371 20.49 -6.14 28.02
C GLY A 371 21.40 -4.93 28.27
N HIS A 372 20.85 -3.74 28.52
CA HIS A 372 21.65 -2.59 28.92
C HIS A 372 22.23 -2.81 30.32
N THR A 373 23.47 -2.40 30.57
CA THR A 373 24.06 -2.43 31.91
C THR A 373 23.82 -1.12 32.65
N ARG A 374 24.01 -1.11 33.98
CA ARG A 374 24.07 0.12 34.78
C ARG A 374 25.01 1.16 34.18
N GLN A 375 26.20 0.72 33.75
CA GLN A 375 27.21 1.60 33.19
C GLN A 375 26.73 2.22 31.88
N ASP A 376 26.06 1.45 31.02
CA ASP A 376 25.50 1.95 29.76
C ASP A 376 24.43 3.02 30.01
N VAL A 377 23.52 2.77 30.96
CA VAL A 377 22.45 3.71 31.33
C VAL A 377 23.02 5.01 31.89
N VAL A 378 23.98 4.93 32.83
CA VAL A 378 24.62 6.12 33.39
C VAL A 378 25.37 6.89 32.32
N ALA A 379 26.16 6.22 31.48
CA ALA A 379 26.92 6.85 30.41
C ALA A 379 26.01 7.54 29.37
N LEU A 380 24.86 6.94 29.05
CA LEU A 380 23.83 7.54 28.20
C LEU A 380 23.29 8.84 28.82
N LEU A 381 22.84 8.78 30.07
CA LEU A 381 22.24 9.93 30.75
C LEU A 381 23.26 11.06 30.97
N GLU A 382 24.52 10.74 31.29
CA GLU A 382 25.59 11.73 31.42
C GLU A 382 25.93 12.38 30.08
N ARG A 383 26.02 11.60 29.00
CA ARG A 383 26.29 12.12 27.65
C ARG A 383 25.22 13.12 27.20
N LEU A 384 23.95 12.81 27.46
CA LEU A 384 22.83 13.65 27.04
C LEU A 384 22.54 14.81 28.00
N SER A 385 23.07 14.81 29.22
CA SER A 385 22.70 15.83 30.21
C SER A 385 23.46 17.14 30.02
N ALA A 386 22.73 18.25 29.94
CA ALA A 386 23.30 19.60 29.97
C ALA A 386 23.83 19.99 31.37
N THR A 387 23.31 19.38 32.44
CA THR A 387 23.54 19.79 33.83
C THR A 387 24.18 18.71 34.71
N GLY A 388 24.57 17.58 34.12
CA GLY A 388 25.02 16.38 34.84
C GLY A 388 23.87 15.52 35.37
N LEU A 389 24.19 14.38 35.98
CA LEU A 389 23.22 13.40 36.47
C LEU A 389 22.73 13.75 37.90
N PRO A 390 21.44 14.02 38.13
CA PRO A 390 20.92 14.30 39.46
C PRO A 390 21.06 13.10 40.39
N GLN A 391 21.37 13.35 41.67
CA GLN A 391 21.51 12.29 42.68
C GLN A 391 20.28 11.37 42.77
N PRO A 392 19.02 11.85 42.78
CA PRO A 392 17.85 10.97 42.82
C PRO A 392 17.79 9.98 41.66
N LEU A 393 18.21 10.41 40.46
CA LEU A 393 18.23 9.57 39.28
C LEU A 393 19.35 8.53 39.34
N SER A 394 20.55 8.91 39.81
CA SER A 394 21.65 7.95 40.05
C SER A 394 21.26 6.87 41.04
N TYR A 395 20.58 7.24 42.15
CA TYR A 395 20.10 6.29 43.14
C TYR A 395 19.04 5.35 42.58
N LEU A 396 18.11 5.86 41.77
CA LEU A 396 17.09 5.04 41.12
C LEU A 396 17.73 4.00 40.19
N VAL A 397 18.70 4.39 39.38
CA VAL A 397 19.43 3.49 38.49
C VAL A 397 20.14 2.38 39.29
N ASP A 398 20.80 2.74 40.40
CA ASP A 398 21.47 1.78 41.30
C ASP A 398 20.48 0.81 41.94
N GLN A 399 19.36 1.34 42.43
CA GLN A 399 18.31 0.55 43.07
C GLN A 399 17.68 -0.45 42.10
N VAL A 400 17.39 -0.04 40.87
CA VAL A 400 16.77 -0.91 39.88
C VAL A 400 17.80 -1.91 39.35
N SER A 401 19.03 -1.48 39.03
CA SER A 401 20.07 -2.38 38.54
C SER A 401 20.48 -3.45 39.55
N SER A 402 20.48 -3.17 40.85
CA SER A 402 20.77 -4.17 41.88
C SER A 402 19.66 -5.21 42.05
N ARG A 403 18.44 -4.91 41.57
CA ARG A 403 17.27 -5.80 41.60
C ARG A 403 17.04 -6.50 40.25
N ASP A 404 17.51 -5.94 39.15
CA ASP A 404 17.30 -6.52 37.82
C ASP A 404 18.16 -7.78 37.63
N GLY A 405 17.57 -8.83 37.06
CA GLY A 405 18.22 -10.15 36.95
C GLY A 405 18.29 -10.97 38.25
N SER A 406 17.65 -10.51 39.33
CA SER A 406 17.58 -11.26 40.58
C SER A 406 16.62 -12.46 40.51
N ILE A 407 15.68 -12.46 39.57
CA ILE A 407 14.77 -13.58 39.32
C ILE A 407 14.94 -14.06 37.87
N VAL A 408 15.46 -15.27 37.67
CA VAL A 408 15.75 -15.84 36.34
C VAL A 408 14.83 -17.02 36.09
N VAL A 409 14.05 -16.97 35.03
CA VAL A 409 13.16 -18.05 34.59
C VAL A 409 13.81 -18.79 33.43
N ASP A 410 14.03 -20.08 33.61
CA ASP A 410 14.68 -20.98 32.67
C ASP A 410 13.85 -22.24 32.44
N VAL A 411 14.24 -23.06 31.47
CA VAL A 411 13.65 -24.39 31.25
C VAL A 411 13.94 -25.28 32.47
N GLY A 412 12.97 -26.11 32.85
CA GLY A 412 13.18 -27.17 33.85
C GLY A 412 14.36 -28.08 33.47
N ALA A 413 15.07 -28.61 34.47
CA ALA A 413 16.29 -29.41 34.25
C ALA A 413 16.05 -30.71 33.45
N ASP A 414 14.81 -31.20 33.43
CA ASP A 414 14.32 -32.35 32.67
C ASP A 414 13.74 -31.95 31.29
N GLY A 415 13.80 -30.68 30.93
CA GLY A 415 13.20 -30.14 29.70
C GLY A 415 11.70 -29.88 29.81
N VAL A 416 11.08 -30.08 30.97
CA VAL A 416 9.64 -29.92 31.20
C VAL A 416 9.38 -28.84 32.25
N GLY A 417 8.43 -27.95 31.97
CA GLY A 417 8.09 -26.86 32.87
C GLY A 417 9.17 -25.78 32.97
N ALA A 418 9.21 -25.07 34.08
CA ALA A 418 10.11 -23.95 34.31
C ALA A 418 10.84 -24.03 35.65
N ARG A 419 12.05 -23.47 35.67
CA ARG A 419 12.88 -23.26 36.84
C ARG A 419 13.05 -21.76 37.07
N VAL A 420 12.72 -21.29 38.26
CA VAL A 420 12.85 -19.89 38.67
C VAL A 420 13.94 -19.78 39.71
N HIS A 421 15.04 -19.14 39.37
CA HIS A 421 16.13 -18.83 40.29
C HIS A 421 15.99 -17.44 40.86
N GLY A 422 16.34 -17.25 42.13
CA GLY A 422 16.49 -15.92 42.70
C GLY A 422 16.96 -15.90 44.14
N THR A 423 16.88 -14.75 44.81
CA THR A 423 17.27 -14.66 46.22
C THR A 423 16.23 -15.33 47.12
N PRO A 424 16.61 -15.82 48.32
CA PRO A 424 15.68 -16.51 49.22
C PRO A 424 14.43 -15.69 49.55
N ASP A 425 14.60 -14.41 49.86
CA ASP A 425 13.50 -13.49 50.19
C ASP A 425 12.53 -13.29 49.02
N GLN A 426 13.04 -13.28 47.78
CA GLN A 426 12.22 -13.12 46.58
C GLN A 426 11.38 -14.36 46.30
N LEU A 427 11.99 -15.53 46.45
CA LEU A 427 11.29 -16.80 46.24
C LEU A 427 10.31 -17.10 47.38
N ASP A 428 10.59 -16.63 48.60
CA ASP A 428 9.62 -16.65 49.70
C ASP A 428 8.38 -15.82 49.34
N LEU A 429 8.59 -14.60 48.82
CA LEU A 429 7.50 -13.72 48.40
C LEU A 429 6.67 -14.33 47.26
N ILE A 430 7.33 -14.87 46.21
CA ILE A 430 6.67 -15.57 45.10
C ILE A 430 5.86 -16.78 45.60
N GLY A 431 6.43 -17.55 46.52
CA GLY A 431 5.82 -18.78 47.04
C GLY A 431 4.54 -18.53 47.84
N VAL A 432 4.38 -17.36 48.45
CA VAL A 432 3.19 -16.99 49.25
C VAL A 432 2.19 -16.10 48.49
N ASP A 433 2.54 -15.63 47.30
CA ASP A 433 1.69 -14.76 46.49
C ASP A 433 0.39 -15.48 46.07
N ALA A 434 -0.75 -14.84 46.36
CA ALA A 434 -2.06 -15.41 46.11
C ALA A 434 -2.35 -15.62 44.62
N GLU A 435 -1.90 -14.70 43.77
CA GLU A 435 -2.18 -14.71 42.33
C GLU A 435 -1.26 -15.72 41.58
N LEU A 436 -0.12 -16.05 42.18
CA LEU A 436 0.84 -17.01 41.63
C LEU A 436 0.66 -18.43 42.15
N ARG A 437 -0.18 -18.67 43.16
CA ARG A 437 -0.43 -20.02 43.73
C ARG A 437 -0.85 -21.06 42.69
N GLN A 438 -1.54 -20.64 41.64
CA GLN A 438 -1.96 -21.50 40.53
C GLN A 438 -0.80 -22.11 39.74
N LEU A 439 0.40 -21.53 39.82
CA LEU A 439 1.60 -22.05 39.16
C LEU A 439 2.18 -23.28 39.89
N ALA A 440 1.61 -23.69 41.03
CA ALA A 440 1.97 -24.92 41.74
C ALA A 440 3.49 -25.03 41.99
N TRP A 441 4.04 -24.04 42.69
CA TRP A 441 5.45 -23.94 43.00
C TRP A 441 5.94 -25.10 43.87
N GLU A 442 7.04 -25.73 43.45
CA GLU A 442 7.82 -26.67 44.24
C GLU A 442 9.18 -26.05 44.56
N ARG A 443 9.54 -25.97 45.83
CA ARG A 443 10.83 -25.37 46.23
C ARG A 443 11.90 -26.45 46.31
N SER A 444 12.84 -26.44 45.37
CA SER A 444 13.96 -27.40 45.38
C SER A 444 15.06 -26.99 46.35
N ASP A 445 15.33 -25.69 46.48
CA ASP A 445 16.31 -25.13 47.42
C ASP A 445 15.98 -23.67 47.78
N LEU A 446 16.84 -23.01 48.57
CA LEU A 446 16.62 -21.63 49.01
C LEU A 446 16.58 -20.62 47.86
N THR A 447 17.18 -20.95 46.72
CA THR A 447 17.40 -20.08 45.56
C THR A 447 16.72 -20.58 44.29
N THR A 448 15.84 -21.58 44.39
CA THR A 448 15.17 -22.19 43.23
C THR A 448 13.73 -22.62 43.52
N LEU A 449 12.80 -22.18 42.66
CA LEU A 449 11.44 -22.70 42.54
C LEU A 449 11.27 -23.44 41.22
N LEU A 450 10.47 -24.50 41.23
CA LEU A 450 10.12 -25.31 40.07
C LEU A 450 8.61 -25.25 39.85
N THR A 451 8.18 -25.33 38.60
CA THR A 451 6.78 -25.41 38.22
C THR A 451 6.63 -26.21 36.92
N ARG A 452 5.49 -26.89 36.76
CA ARG A 452 5.17 -27.65 35.54
C ARG A 452 4.75 -26.76 34.37
N TYR A 453 4.49 -25.47 34.61
CA TYR A 453 4.05 -24.54 33.56
C TYR A 453 5.21 -24.13 32.65
N PRO A 454 4.96 -23.87 31.35
CA PRO A 454 6.01 -23.45 30.42
C PRO A 454 6.70 -22.15 30.86
N PRO A 455 8.01 -21.97 30.61
CA PRO A 455 8.77 -20.81 31.07
C PRO A 455 8.19 -19.45 30.66
N HIS A 456 7.67 -19.33 29.43
CA HIS A 456 7.06 -18.09 28.96
C HIS A 456 5.77 -17.73 29.73
N VAL A 457 4.94 -18.72 30.08
CA VAL A 457 3.72 -18.52 30.88
C VAL A 457 4.10 -18.07 32.29
N VAL A 458 5.11 -18.70 32.88
CA VAL A 458 5.62 -18.40 34.22
C VAL A 458 6.21 -16.99 34.27
N HIS A 459 7.00 -16.62 33.26
CA HIS A 459 7.54 -15.27 33.12
C HIS A 459 6.43 -14.23 33.01
N THR A 460 5.46 -14.41 32.11
CA THR A 460 4.32 -13.48 31.98
C THR A 460 3.56 -13.34 33.30
N ALA A 461 3.28 -14.43 34.01
CA ALA A 461 2.59 -14.37 35.29
C ALA A 461 3.40 -13.63 36.37
N LEU A 462 4.73 -13.85 36.44
CA LEU A 462 5.62 -13.11 37.34
C LEU A 462 5.68 -11.63 36.98
N GLU A 463 5.67 -11.29 35.68
CA GLU A 463 5.61 -9.91 35.19
C GLU A 463 4.29 -9.22 35.53
N ASP A 464 3.16 -9.90 35.37
CA ASP A 464 1.82 -9.39 35.71
C ASP A 464 1.75 -9.00 37.19
N GLN A 465 2.47 -9.73 38.06
CA GLN A 465 2.61 -9.43 39.49
C GLN A 465 3.83 -8.55 39.84
N ARG A 466 4.48 -7.95 38.82
CA ARG A 466 5.58 -6.99 38.95
C ARG A 466 6.87 -7.54 39.57
N TYR A 467 7.07 -8.86 39.57
CA TYR A 467 8.36 -9.45 39.89
C TYR A 467 9.35 -9.21 38.73
N PRO A 468 10.60 -8.79 39.01
CA PRO A 468 11.61 -8.51 37.98
C PRO A 468 12.22 -9.81 37.42
N ALA A 469 11.37 -10.67 36.86
CA ALA A 469 11.76 -11.91 36.21
C ALA A 469 12.42 -11.63 34.84
N VAL A 470 13.42 -12.45 34.49
CA VAL A 470 14.07 -12.46 33.16
C VAL A 470 14.02 -13.87 32.59
N LEU A 471 13.59 -14.02 31.34
CA LEU A 471 13.57 -15.30 30.64
C LEU A 471 14.94 -15.59 29.97
N THR A 472 15.54 -16.74 30.25
CA THR A 472 16.80 -17.15 29.58
C THR A 472 16.59 -17.36 28.08
N ALA A 473 17.68 -17.28 27.30
CA ALA A 473 17.62 -17.50 25.85
C ALA A 473 17.10 -18.90 25.48
N ALA A 474 17.43 -19.94 26.26
CA ALA A 474 16.97 -21.31 26.05
C ALA A 474 15.48 -21.50 26.39
N ALA A 475 14.92 -20.63 27.25
CA ALA A 475 13.53 -20.66 27.67
C ALA A 475 12.60 -19.80 26.81
N ARG A 476 13.15 -18.99 25.90
CA ARG A 476 12.35 -18.22 24.93
C ARG A 476 11.60 -19.18 24.02
N PRO A 477 10.28 -18.99 23.83
CA PRO A 477 9.56 -19.79 22.85
C PRO A 477 10.19 -19.54 21.49
N ALA A 478 10.48 -20.61 20.75
CA ALA A 478 10.90 -20.50 19.36
C ALA A 478 9.82 -19.71 18.61
N THR A 479 10.17 -18.55 18.07
CA THR A 479 9.31 -17.73 17.23
C THR A 479 9.05 -18.47 15.93
N GLY A 480 8.13 -19.42 15.95
CA GLY A 480 8.02 -20.38 14.86
C GLY A 480 6.88 -21.37 15.00
N SER A 481 5.68 -20.88 15.28
CA SER A 481 4.43 -21.37 14.68
C SER A 481 3.27 -20.68 15.38
N VAL A 482 2.70 -19.67 14.72
CA VAL A 482 1.30 -19.31 14.98
C VAL A 482 0.48 -20.59 14.72
N PRO A 483 -0.50 -20.95 15.58
CA PRO A 483 -1.43 -22.03 15.26
C PRO A 483 -2.00 -21.79 13.85
N PRO A 484 -2.38 -22.83 13.08
CA PRO A 484 -3.00 -22.63 11.77
C PRO A 484 -4.37 -21.98 11.96
N GLY A 485 -4.38 -20.67 12.20
CA GLY A 485 -5.53 -19.82 12.08
C GLY A 485 -5.97 -19.95 10.63
N ARG A 486 -7.23 -20.36 10.46
CA ARG A 486 -7.94 -20.44 9.18
C ARG A 486 -7.37 -19.37 8.26
N ARG A 487 -6.61 -19.78 7.22
CA ARG A 487 -6.12 -18.87 6.19
C ARG A 487 -7.33 -18.03 5.81
N ARG A 488 -7.31 -16.74 6.16
CA ARG A 488 -8.16 -15.78 5.47
C ARG A 488 -7.75 -15.98 4.02
N THR A 489 -8.69 -16.35 3.17
CA THR A 489 -8.57 -15.98 1.77
C THR A 489 -8.57 -14.46 1.79
N THR A 490 -7.38 -13.89 1.99
CA THR A 490 -7.09 -12.54 1.57
C THR A 490 -7.61 -12.43 0.15
N GLY A 491 -8.31 -11.36 -0.18
CA GLY A 491 -8.44 -11.00 -1.59
C GLY A 491 -7.02 -10.98 -2.11
N ARG A 492 -6.71 -11.83 -3.10
CA ARG A 492 -5.42 -11.80 -3.77
C ARG A 492 -5.14 -10.34 -4.13
N ASN A 493 -3.93 -9.84 -3.86
CA ASN A 493 -3.51 -8.58 -4.45
C ASN A 493 -3.85 -8.65 -5.96
N PRO A 494 -4.42 -7.61 -6.58
CA PRO A 494 -4.71 -7.55 -8.02
C PRO A 494 -3.62 -8.19 -8.90
N GLU A 495 -2.35 -7.98 -8.58
CA GLU A 495 -1.21 -8.60 -9.29
C GLU A 495 -1.20 -10.12 -9.18
N GLN A 496 -1.42 -10.67 -7.98
CA GLN A 496 -1.52 -12.12 -7.77
C GLN A 496 -2.76 -12.72 -8.47
N ALA A 497 -3.86 -11.97 -8.54
CA ALA A 497 -5.05 -12.39 -9.26
C ALA A 497 -4.81 -12.39 -10.78
N ALA A 498 -4.12 -11.38 -11.30
CA ALA A 498 -3.72 -11.28 -12.70
C ALA A 498 -2.75 -12.42 -13.07
N HIS A 499 -1.71 -12.63 -12.27
CA HIS A 499 -0.76 -13.73 -12.47
C HIS A 499 -1.46 -15.10 -12.51
N ALA A 500 -2.33 -15.38 -11.54
CA ALA A 500 -3.10 -16.63 -11.50
C ALA A 500 -4.11 -16.77 -12.66
N LEU A 501 -4.60 -15.66 -13.23
CA LEU A 501 -5.41 -15.70 -14.45
C LEU A 501 -4.54 -16.03 -15.67
N VAL A 502 -3.42 -15.33 -15.84
CA VAL A 502 -2.51 -15.51 -16.98
C VAL A 502 -1.95 -16.93 -17.02
N GLU A 503 -1.48 -17.45 -15.88
CA GLU A 503 -1.01 -18.84 -15.77
C GLU A 503 -2.10 -19.84 -16.23
N ARG A 504 -3.35 -19.66 -15.80
CA ARG A 504 -4.47 -20.51 -16.24
C ARG A 504 -4.71 -20.41 -17.74
N LEU A 505 -4.71 -19.19 -18.29
CA LEU A 505 -4.91 -18.95 -19.72
C LEU A 505 -3.83 -19.60 -20.58
N ARG A 506 -2.58 -19.64 -20.12
CA ARG A 506 -1.48 -20.35 -20.81
C ARG A 506 -1.66 -21.85 -20.74
N VAL A 507 -1.96 -22.40 -19.56
CA VAL A 507 -2.19 -23.84 -19.40
C VAL A 507 -3.39 -24.34 -20.22
N THR A 508 -4.47 -23.57 -20.35
CA THR A 508 -5.60 -23.94 -21.22
C THR A 508 -5.21 -23.90 -22.69
N THR A 509 -4.34 -22.97 -23.08
CA THR A 509 -3.83 -22.84 -24.45
C THR A 509 -2.90 -24.00 -24.83
N GLU A 510 -1.98 -24.39 -23.94
CA GLU A 510 -1.05 -25.52 -24.16
C GLU A 510 -1.75 -26.87 -24.23
N ARG A 511 -2.83 -27.07 -23.46
CA ARG A 511 -3.64 -28.30 -23.50
C ARG A 511 -4.54 -28.41 -24.74
N GLY A 512 -4.75 -27.31 -25.45
CA GLY A 512 -5.74 -27.18 -26.54
C GLY A 512 -5.19 -27.27 -27.96
N GLU A 513 -3.92 -27.61 -28.18
CA GLU A 513 -3.30 -27.56 -29.53
C GLU A 513 -3.85 -28.56 -30.58
N ALA A 514 -4.81 -29.42 -30.24
CA ALA A 514 -5.38 -30.42 -31.17
C ALA A 514 -6.78 -30.11 -31.77
N GLU A 515 -7.55 -29.18 -31.19
CA GLU A 515 -8.93 -28.82 -31.62
C GLU A 515 -9.28 -27.29 -31.71
N PRO A 516 -8.34 -26.32 -31.71
CA PRO A 516 -8.69 -24.93 -31.35
C PRO A 516 -9.30 -24.08 -32.48
N GLU A 517 -8.96 -24.30 -33.75
CA GLU A 517 -9.46 -23.43 -34.85
C GLU A 517 -10.96 -23.56 -35.07
N GLN A 518 -11.51 -24.77 -34.93
CA GLN A 518 -12.91 -25.09 -35.22
C GLN A 518 -13.85 -24.64 -34.10
N GLU A 519 -13.47 -24.81 -32.83
CA GLU A 519 -14.23 -24.25 -31.71
C GLU A 519 -14.20 -22.71 -31.72
N TRP A 520 -13.06 -22.13 -32.09
CA TRP A 520 -12.89 -20.68 -32.24
C TRP A 520 -13.76 -20.11 -33.36
N LEU A 521 -13.74 -20.71 -34.57
CA LEU A 521 -14.64 -20.39 -35.67
C LEU A 521 -16.11 -20.56 -35.26
N GLY A 522 -16.45 -21.62 -34.51
CA GLY A 522 -17.80 -21.87 -34.01
C GLY A 522 -18.32 -20.76 -33.09
N ARG A 523 -17.50 -20.28 -32.16
CA ARG A 523 -17.86 -19.18 -31.24
C ARG A 523 -17.94 -17.83 -31.93
N GLN A 524 -17.04 -17.53 -32.88
CA GLN A 524 -17.10 -16.31 -33.67
C GLN A 524 -18.41 -16.21 -34.45
N ILE A 525 -18.89 -17.34 -34.98
CA ILE A 525 -20.18 -17.40 -35.67
C ILE A 525 -21.36 -17.35 -34.67
N ASP A 526 -21.26 -17.96 -33.48
CA ASP A 526 -22.30 -17.83 -32.43
C ASP A 526 -22.50 -16.35 -32.00
N LEU A 527 -21.44 -15.57 -31.95
CA LEU A 527 -21.54 -14.12 -31.71
C LEU A 527 -22.25 -13.38 -32.83
N ALA A 528 -21.91 -13.68 -34.09
CA ALA A 528 -22.62 -13.12 -35.24
C ALA A 528 -24.11 -13.52 -35.25
N VAL A 529 -24.44 -14.72 -34.75
CA VAL A 529 -25.84 -15.16 -34.55
C VAL A 529 -26.54 -14.28 -33.51
N ARG A 530 -25.91 -14.02 -32.36
CA ARG A 530 -26.48 -13.16 -31.29
C ARG A 530 -26.68 -11.72 -31.77
N GLY A 531 -25.71 -11.18 -32.51
CA GLY A 531 -25.76 -9.82 -33.08
C GLY A 531 -26.61 -9.67 -34.35
N ARG A 532 -26.99 -10.79 -34.99
CA ARG A 532 -27.56 -10.83 -36.36
C ARG A 532 -26.70 -10.09 -37.39
N THR A 533 -25.39 -10.14 -37.22
CA THR A 533 -24.42 -9.41 -38.05
C THR A 533 -24.05 -10.22 -39.29
N PRO A 534 -24.01 -9.63 -40.49
CA PRO A 534 -23.50 -10.31 -41.68
C PRO A 534 -22.01 -10.66 -41.53
N ILE A 535 -21.63 -11.87 -41.90
CA ILE A 535 -20.23 -12.34 -41.90
C ILE A 535 -19.89 -13.02 -43.23
N ARG A 536 -18.62 -12.99 -43.61
CA ARG A 536 -18.08 -13.70 -44.78
C ARG A 536 -17.35 -14.96 -44.32
N LEU A 537 -17.87 -16.11 -44.74
CA LEU A 537 -17.32 -17.44 -44.45
C LEU A 537 -16.55 -17.95 -45.66
N THR A 538 -15.24 -18.21 -45.51
CA THR A 538 -14.46 -18.90 -46.54
C THR A 538 -14.49 -20.40 -46.28
N VAL A 539 -15.09 -21.17 -47.18
CA VAL A 539 -15.30 -22.62 -47.02
C VAL A 539 -14.47 -23.38 -48.05
N ARG A 540 -13.76 -24.42 -47.59
CA ARG A 540 -13.04 -25.37 -48.44
C ARG A 540 -14.02 -26.37 -49.06
N MET A 541 -14.07 -26.38 -50.37
CA MET A 541 -14.91 -27.26 -51.17
C MET A 541 -14.24 -28.63 -51.36
N PRO A 542 -15.00 -29.70 -51.69
CA PRO A 542 -14.44 -31.05 -51.87
C PRO A 542 -13.37 -31.19 -52.96
N ASP A 543 -13.28 -30.22 -53.88
CA ASP A 543 -12.28 -30.14 -54.95
C ASP A 543 -10.98 -29.42 -54.50
N GLY A 544 -10.91 -29.03 -53.23
CA GLY A 544 -9.78 -28.30 -52.65
C GLY A 544 -9.80 -26.80 -52.89
N SER A 545 -10.78 -26.27 -53.62
CA SER A 545 -10.95 -24.82 -53.80
C SER A 545 -11.55 -24.16 -52.57
N GLU A 546 -11.20 -22.90 -52.30
CA GLU A 546 -11.78 -22.12 -51.21
C GLU A 546 -12.77 -21.11 -51.78
N ARG A 547 -13.97 -21.04 -51.20
CA ARG A 547 -15.07 -20.20 -51.70
C ARG A 547 -15.65 -19.33 -50.58
N PRO A 548 -15.72 -18.00 -50.76
CA PRO A 548 -16.35 -17.11 -49.79
C PRO A 548 -17.87 -17.11 -49.91
N PHE A 549 -18.57 -17.01 -48.78
CA PHE A 549 -20.01 -16.86 -48.65
C PHE A 549 -20.35 -15.74 -47.66
N SER A 550 -21.01 -14.67 -48.10
CA SER A 550 -21.56 -13.66 -47.18
C SER A 550 -22.91 -14.13 -46.65
N ILE A 551 -22.98 -14.39 -45.34
CA ILE A 551 -24.12 -15.00 -44.66
C ILE A 551 -24.49 -14.19 -43.42
N VAL A 552 -25.78 -13.97 -43.18
CA VAL A 552 -26.32 -13.59 -41.87
C VAL A 552 -26.63 -14.89 -41.10
N PRO A 553 -25.80 -15.28 -40.12
CA PRO A 553 -25.95 -16.55 -39.44
C PRO A 553 -27.13 -16.51 -38.48
N THR A 554 -27.88 -17.60 -38.43
CA THR A 554 -29.09 -17.77 -37.61
C THR A 554 -28.88 -18.79 -36.50
N SER A 555 -28.01 -19.78 -36.69
CA SER A 555 -27.58 -20.70 -35.62
C SER A 555 -26.26 -21.40 -35.94
N VAL A 556 -25.54 -21.79 -34.88
CA VAL A 556 -24.40 -22.72 -34.94
C VAL A 556 -24.64 -23.83 -33.94
N ALA A 557 -24.83 -25.06 -34.43
CA ALA A 557 -25.06 -26.21 -33.58
C ALA A 557 -24.63 -27.50 -34.28
N ALA A 558 -24.18 -28.49 -33.51
CA ALA A 558 -23.77 -29.81 -34.03
C ALA A 558 -22.77 -29.74 -35.19
N GLY A 559 -21.81 -28.80 -35.14
CA GLY A 559 -20.78 -28.63 -36.15
C GLY A 559 -21.29 -28.08 -37.49
N ARG A 560 -22.44 -27.40 -37.52
CA ARG A 560 -23.02 -26.77 -38.71
C ARG A 560 -23.43 -25.34 -38.44
N VAL A 561 -23.19 -24.49 -39.43
CA VAL A 561 -23.60 -23.08 -39.46
C VAL A 561 -24.80 -22.96 -40.38
N ARG A 562 -25.89 -22.39 -39.88
CA ARG A 562 -27.09 -22.11 -40.67
C ARG A 562 -27.30 -20.61 -40.74
N GLY A 563 -27.60 -20.09 -41.93
CA GLY A 563 -27.84 -18.66 -42.11
C GLY A 563 -28.36 -18.32 -43.50
N ARG A 564 -28.72 -17.05 -43.69
CA ARG A 564 -29.21 -16.54 -44.98
C ARG A 564 -28.04 -15.94 -45.76
N ASP A 565 -27.78 -16.46 -46.95
CA ASP A 565 -26.79 -15.92 -47.88
C ASP A 565 -27.30 -14.60 -48.48
N THR A 566 -26.55 -13.51 -48.31
CA THR A 566 -26.96 -12.17 -48.75
C THR A 566 -26.78 -11.94 -50.25
N ALA A 567 -25.96 -12.73 -50.93
CA ALA A 567 -25.70 -12.59 -52.36
C ALA A 567 -26.77 -13.25 -53.23
N VAL A 568 -27.35 -14.36 -52.75
CA VAL A 568 -28.36 -15.15 -53.50
C VAL A 568 -29.70 -15.26 -52.78
N ASP A 569 -29.83 -14.66 -51.59
CA ASP A 569 -31.07 -14.55 -50.81
C ASP A 569 -31.69 -15.90 -50.40
N VAL A 570 -30.84 -16.92 -50.21
CA VAL A 570 -31.23 -18.31 -49.91
C VAL A 570 -30.67 -18.74 -48.56
N GLU A 571 -31.43 -19.57 -47.84
CA GLU A 571 -30.98 -20.19 -46.60
C GLU A 571 -29.95 -21.30 -46.89
N ARG A 572 -28.76 -21.19 -46.30
CA ARG A 572 -27.66 -22.14 -46.46
C ARG A 572 -27.29 -22.78 -45.14
N THR A 573 -26.88 -24.05 -45.21
CA THR A 573 -26.25 -24.77 -44.09
C THR A 573 -24.86 -25.23 -44.52
N LEU A 574 -23.83 -24.79 -43.80
CA LEU A 574 -22.42 -25.08 -44.09
C LEU A 574 -21.82 -25.88 -42.92
N PRO A 575 -21.04 -26.95 -43.19
CA PRO A 575 -20.33 -27.67 -42.15
C PRO A 575 -19.20 -26.80 -41.61
N LEU A 576 -19.13 -26.65 -40.28
CA LEU A 576 -18.12 -25.84 -39.60
C LEU A 576 -16.71 -26.36 -39.90
N SER A 577 -16.56 -27.68 -39.99
CA SER A 577 -15.30 -28.38 -40.31
C SER A 577 -14.67 -28.02 -41.66
N LEU A 578 -15.42 -27.38 -42.56
CA LEU A 578 -14.91 -26.90 -43.85
C LEU A 578 -14.69 -25.38 -43.87
N VAL A 579 -15.04 -24.67 -42.81
CA VAL A 579 -14.77 -23.22 -42.71
C VAL A 579 -13.29 -23.04 -42.41
N VAL A 580 -12.63 -22.23 -43.23
CA VAL A 580 -11.19 -21.91 -43.16
C VAL A 580 -10.96 -20.53 -42.57
N ALA A 581 -11.87 -19.58 -42.82
CA ALA A 581 -11.82 -18.24 -42.26
C ALA A 581 -13.23 -17.66 -42.08
N VAL A 582 -13.37 -16.81 -41.06
CA VAL A 582 -14.56 -15.97 -40.81
C VAL A 582 -14.09 -14.52 -40.77
N GLU A 583 -14.60 -13.70 -41.67
CA GLU A 583 -14.39 -12.25 -41.69
C GLU A 583 -15.71 -11.56 -41.35
N SER A 584 -15.69 -10.50 -40.55
CA SER A 584 -16.87 -9.66 -40.37
C SER A 584 -17.02 -8.76 -41.61
N ASP A 585 -18.19 -8.79 -42.27
CA ASP A 585 -18.53 -7.75 -43.26
C ASP A 585 -18.93 -6.51 -42.43
N ALA A 586 -17.94 -5.72 -42.00
CA ALA A 586 -18.15 -4.41 -41.38
C ALA A 586 -18.50 -3.35 -42.43
#